data_AF-A0A3N0CAV0-F1
#
_entry.id   AF-A0A3N0CAV0-F1
#
_cell.length_a   1.000
_cell.length_b   1.000
_cell.length_c   1.000
_cell.angle_alpha   90.00
_cell.angle_beta   90.00
_cell.angle_gamma   90.00
#
_symmetry.space_group_name_H-M   'P 1'
#
loop_
_entity.id
_entity.type
_entity.pdbx_description
1 polymer ?
#
loop_
_entity_poly.entity_id
_entity_poly.type
_entity_poly.pdbx_seq_one_letter_code
_entity_poly.pdbx_strand_id
1 'polypeptide(L)'
;MTRIRFLLAPTLAALAIGAGAIPVGATTAPAPAATATAQSYLRDHPGGVLRTDHEVVYPDGSGFVAVPADTMSLSECSSGRFCMWTSASYTGSFSYVTGSGVTKPLSTTVKSFWNNRGQAARLYNNAATSSTCYAAGDKKSSLTVGYQQPAKVQLSAGASC
;
A
#
# COMPACT_ATOMS: atom_id res chain seq x y z
N MET A 1 53.24 -21.11 -70.47
CA MET A 1 51.92 -21.17 -71.12
C MET A 1 50.91 -21.74 -70.12
N THR A 2 49.65 -21.27 -70.17
CA THR A 2 48.42 -21.85 -69.52
C THR A 2 48.23 -21.52 -68.03
N ARG A 3 47.51 -20.44 -67.65
CA ARG A 3 46.05 -20.19 -67.53
C ARG A 3 45.33 -20.88 -66.34
N ILE A 4 45.00 -20.05 -65.34
CA ILE A 4 43.70 -19.82 -64.66
C ILE A 4 42.97 -21.03 -64.03
N ARG A 5 42.61 -20.91 -62.73
CA ARG A 5 41.20 -20.93 -62.26
C ARG A 5 41.05 -20.55 -60.78
N PHE A 6 40.30 -19.47 -60.58
CA PHE A 6 39.60 -19.03 -59.37
C PHE A 6 38.77 -20.16 -58.74
N LEU A 7 38.62 -20.15 -57.41
CA LEU A 7 37.35 -20.46 -56.73
C LEU A 7 37.35 -19.85 -55.31
N LEU A 8 36.20 -19.24 -54.97
CA LEU A 8 35.88 -18.51 -53.75
C LEU A 8 35.70 -19.43 -52.54
N ALA A 9 35.93 -18.90 -51.32
CA ALA A 9 34.95 -18.94 -50.22
C ALA A 9 35.43 -18.07 -49.03
N PRO A 10 34.63 -17.11 -48.52
CA PRO A 10 34.91 -16.43 -47.26
C PRO A 10 34.33 -17.25 -46.10
N THR A 11 35.18 -17.74 -45.21
CA THR A 11 34.75 -18.34 -43.93
C THR A 11 34.25 -17.25 -42.99
N LEU A 12 32.92 -17.15 -42.82
CA LEU A 12 32.30 -16.45 -41.70
C LEU A 12 32.65 -17.20 -40.39
N ALA A 13 33.44 -16.58 -39.53
CA ALA A 13 33.61 -17.03 -38.15
C ALA A 13 32.44 -16.47 -37.31
N ALA A 14 31.49 -17.34 -36.94
CA ALA A 14 30.42 -17.01 -36.02
C ALA A 14 30.96 -17.01 -34.57
N LEU A 15 30.90 -15.85 -33.92
CA LEU A 15 31.26 -15.65 -32.51
C LEU A 15 30.14 -16.26 -31.64
N ALA A 16 30.37 -17.43 -31.06
CA ALA A 16 29.46 -18.03 -30.09
C ALA A 16 29.66 -17.38 -28.71
N ILE A 17 28.85 -16.36 -28.41
CA ILE A 17 28.75 -15.82 -27.04
C ILE A 17 27.86 -16.78 -26.24
N GLY A 18 28.48 -17.56 -25.37
CA GLY A 18 27.78 -18.42 -24.43
C GLY A 18 26.85 -17.60 -23.54
N ALA A 19 25.55 -17.89 -23.62
CA ALA A 19 24.54 -17.37 -22.72
C ALA A 19 24.75 -17.98 -21.31
N GLY A 20 25.65 -17.39 -20.54
CA GLY A 20 25.65 -17.57 -19.09
C GLY A 20 24.35 -17.02 -18.55
N ALA A 21 23.46 -17.88 -18.07
CA ALA A 21 22.29 -17.47 -17.32
C ALA A 21 22.77 -16.73 -16.06
N ILE A 22 22.67 -15.39 -16.09
CA ILE A 22 22.86 -14.57 -14.90
C ILE A 22 21.73 -14.97 -13.93
N PRO A 23 22.02 -15.32 -12.68
CA PRO A 23 20.96 -15.52 -11.69
C PRO A 23 20.24 -14.18 -11.55
N VAL A 24 18.96 -14.14 -11.94
CA VAL A 24 18.06 -13.03 -11.63
C VAL A 24 17.93 -13.00 -10.11
N GLY A 25 18.79 -12.20 -9.47
CA GLY A 25 18.62 -11.79 -8.10
C GLY A 25 17.29 -11.05 -7.97
N ALA A 26 16.51 -11.44 -6.97
CA ALA A 26 15.24 -10.88 -6.52
C ALA A 26 14.93 -9.45 -7.03
N THR A 27 14.00 -9.34 -7.97
CA THR A 27 13.18 -8.14 -8.07
C THR A 27 12.11 -8.23 -6.99
N THR A 28 12.35 -7.55 -5.86
CA THR A 28 11.25 -6.99 -5.07
C THR A 28 10.29 -6.31 -6.05
N ALA A 29 9.02 -6.68 -6.05
CA ALA A 29 8.00 -5.98 -6.82
C ALA A 29 7.12 -5.19 -5.84
N PRO A 30 7.42 -3.90 -5.53
CA PRO A 30 6.66 -3.16 -4.53
C PRO A 30 5.71 -2.12 -5.15
N ALA A 31 6.10 -1.35 -6.17
CA ALA A 31 5.34 -0.18 -6.64
C ALA A 31 3.96 -0.47 -7.27
N PRO A 32 3.78 -1.47 -8.16
CA PRO A 32 2.52 -1.63 -8.92
C PRO A 32 1.31 -1.99 -8.04
N ALA A 33 1.52 -2.68 -6.92
CA ALA A 33 0.45 -3.12 -6.03
C ALA A 33 -0.13 -1.95 -5.21
N ALA A 34 0.71 -1.01 -4.79
CA ALA A 34 0.29 0.20 -4.09
C ALA A 34 -0.54 1.11 -5.00
N THR A 35 -0.08 1.32 -6.23
CA THR A 35 -0.81 2.08 -7.27
C THR A 35 -2.21 1.50 -7.53
N ALA A 36 -2.31 0.18 -7.74
CA ALA A 36 -3.59 -0.48 -7.97
C ALA A 36 -4.55 -0.36 -6.76
N THR A 37 -4.01 -0.40 -5.54
CA THR A 37 -4.79 -0.25 -4.31
C THR A 37 -5.36 1.17 -4.20
N ALA A 38 -4.55 2.21 -4.42
CA ALA A 38 -5.00 3.60 -4.38
C ALA A 38 -6.05 3.90 -5.46
N GLN A 39 -5.86 3.36 -6.67
CA GLN A 39 -6.84 3.49 -7.75
C GLN A 39 -8.16 2.79 -7.44
N SER A 40 -8.13 1.58 -6.87
CA SER A 40 -9.35 0.88 -6.46
C SER A 40 -10.08 1.64 -5.37
N TYR A 41 -9.34 2.14 -4.38
CA TYR A 41 -9.91 2.93 -3.30
C TYR A 41 -10.63 4.19 -3.83
N LEU A 42 -10.05 4.91 -4.79
CA LEU A 42 -10.67 6.09 -5.41
C LEU A 42 -11.92 5.75 -6.22
N ARG A 43 -11.97 4.58 -6.87
CA ARG A 43 -13.20 4.12 -7.56
C ARG A 43 -14.34 3.87 -6.58
N ASP A 44 -14.04 3.25 -5.45
CA ASP A 44 -15.03 2.94 -4.42
C ASP A 44 -15.46 4.19 -3.64
N HIS A 45 -14.62 5.24 -3.60
CA HIS A 45 -14.84 6.46 -2.84
C HIS A 45 -14.59 7.72 -3.70
N PRO A 46 -15.53 8.09 -4.59
CA PRO A 46 -15.38 9.22 -5.48
C PRO A 46 -15.29 10.55 -4.73
N GLY A 47 -14.65 11.56 -5.36
CA GLY A 47 -14.52 12.92 -4.82
C GLY A 47 -13.13 13.28 -4.29
N GLY A 48 -12.18 12.33 -4.30
CA GLY A 48 -10.75 12.60 -4.14
C GLY A 48 -10.05 12.75 -5.48
N VAL A 49 -8.79 13.17 -5.45
CA VAL A 49 -7.88 13.19 -6.61
C VAL A 49 -6.61 12.41 -6.29
N LEU A 50 -6.07 11.69 -7.26
CA LEU A 50 -4.74 11.09 -7.13
C LEU A 50 -3.70 12.23 -7.12
N ARG A 51 -3.01 12.41 -6.00
CA ARG A 51 -1.91 13.37 -5.87
C ARG A 51 -0.60 12.77 -6.38
N THR A 52 -0.42 11.47 -6.15
CA THR A 52 0.59 10.62 -6.77
C THR A 52 -0.07 9.33 -7.25
N ASP A 53 0.69 8.40 -7.82
CA ASP A 53 0.19 7.11 -8.26
C ASP A 53 -0.35 6.23 -7.11
N HIS A 54 0.05 6.49 -5.86
CA HIS A 54 -0.31 5.69 -4.68
C HIS A 54 -0.98 6.52 -3.56
N GLU A 55 -1.28 7.80 -3.79
CA GLU A 55 -1.92 8.71 -2.83
C GLU A 55 -3.18 9.36 -3.41
N VAL A 56 -4.29 9.23 -2.70
CA VAL A 56 -5.56 9.92 -2.95
C VAL A 56 -5.74 11.03 -1.91
N VAL A 57 -6.00 12.25 -2.34
CA VAL A 57 -6.26 13.41 -1.47
C VAL A 57 -7.68 13.94 -1.68
N TYR A 58 -8.35 14.30 -0.61
CA TYR A 58 -9.71 14.86 -0.62
C TYR A 58 -9.72 16.37 -0.35
N PRO A 59 -10.78 17.10 -0.75
CA PRO A 59 -10.91 18.54 -0.52
C PRO A 59 -10.84 18.97 0.95
N ASP A 60 -11.12 18.05 1.89
CA ASP A 60 -11.03 18.29 3.33
C ASP A 60 -9.62 18.13 3.90
N GLY A 61 -8.60 17.98 3.04
CA GLY A 61 -7.20 17.84 3.42
C GLY A 61 -6.82 16.44 3.92
N SER A 62 -7.77 15.51 3.96
CA SER A 62 -7.46 14.11 4.27
C SER A 62 -6.88 13.38 3.07
N GLY A 63 -6.15 12.29 3.33
CA GLY A 63 -5.63 11.43 2.28
C GLY A 63 -5.68 9.95 2.64
N PHE A 64 -5.70 9.14 1.59
CA PHE A 64 -5.46 7.70 1.63
C PHE A 64 -4.17 7.43 0.86
N VAL A 65 -3.22 6.72 1.46
CA VAL A 65 -1.97 6.34 0.80
C VAL A 65 -1.79 4.85 0.93
N ALA A 66 -1.54 4.18 -0.18
CA ALA A 66 -1.14 2.78 -0.20
C ALA A 66 0.39 2.70 -0.26
N VAL A 67 1.01 1.88 0.59
CA VAL A 67 2.47 1.63 0.56
C VAL A 67 2.73 0.15 0.31
N PRO A 68 3.74 -0.20 -0.51
CA PRO A 68 4.14 -1.58 -0.70
C PRO A 68 4.61 -2.21 0.61
N ALA A 69 4.23 -3.46 0.86
CA ALA A 69 4.63 -4.13 2.10
C ALA A 69 6.13 -4.47 2.07
N ASP A 70 6.91 -3.93 3.00
CA ASP A 70 8.28 -4.39 3.31
C ASP A 70 8.47 -4.62 4.82
N THR A 71 9.59 -5.27 5.18
CA THR A 71 9.78 -6.16 6.36
C THR A 71 9.44 -5.61 7.78
N MET A 72 9.19 -4.32 8.01
CA MET A 72 8.58 -3.86 9.28
C MET A 72 7.76 -2.59 9.05
N SER A 73 6.45 -2.68 9.25
CA SER A 73 5.52 -1.64 8.80
C SER A 73 5.21 -0.56 9.85
N LEU A 74 5.51 -0.81 11.14
CA LEU A 74 5.23 0.16 12.20
C LEU A 74 6.03 1.46 12.01
N SER A 75 7.25 1.39 11.46
CA SER A 75 8.07 2.58 11.15
C SER A 75 7.45 3.46 10.07
N GLU A 76 6.55 2.93 9.24
CA GLU A 76 5.86 3.67 8.19
C GLU A 76 4.72 4.54 8.74
N CYS A 77 4.27 4.23 9.96
CA CYS A 77 3.22 4.97 10.64
C CYS A 77 3.78 6.21 11.33
N SER A 78 3.97 7.30 10.57
CA SER A 78 4.37 8.60 11.12
C SER A 78 3.31 9.17 12.07
N SER A 79 3.76 10.07 12.95
CA SER A 79 2.87 10.79 13.88
C SER A 79 1.76 11.56 13.14
N GLY A 80 0.57 11.62 13.73
CA GLY A 80 -0.61 12.26 13.17
C GLY A 80 -1.45 11.36 12.25
N ARG A 81 -1.14 10.07 12.15
CA ARG A 81 -1.82 9.12 11.26
C ARG A 81 -2.59 8.04 12.02
N PHE A 82 -3.76 7.68 11.50
CA PHE A 82 -4.41 6.41 11.83
C PHE A 82 -4.02 5.39 10.77
N CYS A 83 -3.17 4.45 11.15
CA CYS A 83 -2.51 3.50 10.26
C CYS A 83 -3.17 2.13 10.33
N MET A 84 -3.29 1.47 9.19
CA MET A 84 -4.06 0.25 9.00
C MET A 84 -3.30 -0.73 8.11
N TRP A 85 -3.41 -2.01 8.46
CA TRP A 85 -2.72 -3.10 7.78
C TRP A 85 -3.69 -4.21 7.43
N THR A 86 -3.53 -4.80 6.24
CA THR A 86 -4.39 -5.88 5.77
C THR A 86 -4.14 -7.21 6.49
N SER A 87 -3.00 -7.36 7.17
CA SER A 87 -2.67 -8.52 8.01
C SER A 87 -2.48 -8.15 9.48
N ALA A 88 -2.48 -9.17 10.34
CA ALA A 88 -2.20 -9.01 11.76
C ALA A 88 -0.73 -8.63 12.00
N SER A 89 -0.42 -8.22 13.23
CA SER A 89 0.93 -7.85 13.68
C SER A 89 1.58 -6.77 12.83
N TYR A 90 0.79 -5.86 12.26
CA TYR A 90 1.25 -4.75 11.43
C TYR A 90 2.04 -5.29 10.23
N THR A 91 1.39 -6.09 9.40
CA THR A 91 2.01 -6.67 8.20
C THR A 91 1.04 -6.63 7.03
N GLY A 92 1.54 -6.96 5.83
CA GLY A 92 0.77 -6.85 4.59
C GLY A 92 0.66 -5.40 4.12
N SER A 93 -0.27 -5.14 3.20
CA SER A 93 -0.47 -3.82 2.61
C SER A 93 -0.78 -2.79 3.70
N PHE A 94 -0.08 -1.66 3.63
CA PHE A 94 -0.26 -0.54 4.54
C PHE A 94 -1.13 0.52 3.91
N SER A 95 -2.02 1.09 4.72
CA SER A 95 -2.71 2.32 4.40
C SER A 95 -2.86 3.19 5.64
N TYR A 96 -3.11 4.47 5.46
CA TYR A 96 -3.42 5.35 6.58
C TYR A 96 -4.43 6.41 6.17
N VAL A 97 -5.06 6.98 7.20
CA VAL A 97 -5.90 8.17 7.08
C VAL A 97 -5.45 9.24 8.07
N THR A 98 -5.71 10.49 7.72
CA THR A 98 -5.40 11.68 8.53
C THR A 98 -6.61 12.60 8.61
N GLY A 99 -6.53 13.59 9.51
CA GLY A 99 -7.56 14.60 9.73
C GLY A 99 -7.96 14.73 11.19
N SER A 100 -8.85 15.69 11.46
CA SER A 100 -9.36 16.03 12.79
C SER A 100 -10.83 16.40 12.68
N GLY A 101 -11.69 15.76 13.47
CA GLY A 101 -13.14 15.96 13.41
C GLY A 101 -13.80 15.41 12.15
N VAL A 102 -13.14 14.49 11.43
CA VAL A 102 -13.60 13.95 10.15
C VAL A 102 -13.95 12.47 10.25
N THR A 103 -14.86 12.01 9.39
CA THR A 103 -15.16 10.58 9.21
C THR A 103 -14.64 10.12 7.86
N LYS A 104 -13.93 8.99 7.85
CA LYS A 104 -13.35 8.38 6.66
C LYS A 104 -14.03 7.04 6.41
N PRO A 105 -14.74 6.85 5.28
CA PRO A 105 -15.19 5.52 4.91
C PRO A 105 -13.97 4.63 4.64
N LEU A 106 -14.11 3.34 4.88
CA LEU A 106 -13.08 2.33 4.65
C LEU A 106 -13.69 1.22 3.80
N SER A 107 -13.02 0.79 2.74
CA SER A 107 -13.43 -0.36 1.91
C SER A 107 -12.43 -1.51 1.92
N THR A 108 -11.35 -1.38 2.69
CA THR A 108 -10.26 -2.34 2.70
C THR A 108 -10.36 -3.27 3.91
N THR A 109 -9.75 -4.45 3.78
CA THR A 109 -9.56 -5.33 4.94
C THR A 109 -8.52 -4.71 5.87
N VAL A 110 -8.85 -4.58 7.15
CA VAL A 110 -7.97 -4.07 8.20
C VAL A 110 -7.88 -5.12 9.29
N LYS A 111 -6.73 -5.78 9.48
CA LYS A 111 -6.54 -6.79 10.52
C LYS A 111 -5.70 -6.30 11.68
N SER A 112 -4.93 -5.25 11.50
CA SER A 112 -4.25 -4.54 12.59
C SER A 112 -4.19 -3.04 12.30
N PHE A 113 -4.06 -2.23 13.36
CA PHE A 113 -4.01 -0.78 13.23
C PHE A 113 -3.21 -0.13 14.37
N TRP A 114 -2.81 1.12 14.14
CA TRP A 114 -2.22 2.01 15.14
C TRP A 114 -2.80 3.40 14.97
N ASN A 115 -3.46 3.90 16.02
CA ASN A 115 -3.81 5.31 16.13
C ASN A 115 -2.58 6.13 16.57
N ASN A 116 -1.61 6.34 15.68
CA ASN A 116 -0.44 7.19 15.97
C ASN A 116 -0.77 8.69 15.91
N ARG A 117 -1.97 9.06 16.37
CA ARG A 117 -2.46 10.43 16.45
C ARG A 117 -2.39 10.91 17.88
N GLY A 118 -2.42 12.23 18.07
CA GLY A 118 -2.61 12.85 19.38
C GLY A 118 -4.07 12.88 19.84
N GLN A 119 -5.00 12.41 19.02
CA GLN A 119 -6.44 12.39 19.28
C GLN A 119 -6.99 10.96 19.22
N ALA A 120 -8.18 10.76 19.79
CA ALA A 120 -8.89 9.49 19.71
C ALA A 120 -9.38 9.20 18.28
N ALA A 121 -9.61 7.92 18.00
CA ALA A 121 -10.24 7.45 16.78
C ALA A 121 -11.28 6.39 17.13
N ARG A 122 -12.42 6.41 16.45
CA ARG A 122 -13.50 5.45 16.64
C ARG A 122 -13.67 4.60 15.38
N LEU A 123 -13.36 3.32 15.50
CA LEU A 123 -13.51 2.35 14.41
C LEU A 123 -14.91 1.75 14.50
N TYR A 124 -15.62 1.75 13.38
CA TYR A 124 -16.93 1.12 13.28
C TYR A 124 -16.79 -0.27 12.66
N ASN A 125 -17.63 -1.21 13.11
CA ASN A 125 -17.70 -2.55 12.53
C ASN A 125 -18.14 -2.49 11.05
N ASN A 126 -18.15 -3.64 10.39
CA ASN A 126 -18.55 -3.78 8.97
C ASN A 126 -19.97 -3.28 8.66
N ALA A 127 -20.91 -3.43 9.58
CA ALA A 127 -22.28 -2.98 9.42
C ALA A 127 -22.50 -1.51 9.85
N ALA A 128 -21.47 -0.82 10.34
CA ALA A 128 -21.55 0.50 10.96
C ALA A 128 -22.55 0.62 12.15
N THR A 129 -22.95 -0.51 12.74
CA THR A 129 -23.93 -0.58 13.85
C THR A 129 -23.28 -0.55 15.23
N SER A 130 -21.99 -0.88 15.32
CA SER A 130 -21.21 -0.86 16.56
C SER A 130 -19.88 -0.17 16.33
N SER A 131 -19.30 0.36 17.40
CA SER A 131 -18.01 1.04 17.33
C SER A 131 -17.19 0.81 18.58
N THR A 132 -15.87 0.83 18.40
CA THR A 132 -14.90 0.86 19.50
C THR A 132 -14.08 2.13 19.37
N CYS A 133 -13.96 2.87 20.48
CA CYS A 133 -13.07 4.02 20.54
C CYS A 133 -11.68 3.60 21.01
N TYR A 134 -10.67 4.19 20.39
CA TYR A 134 -9.25 3.98 20.66
C TYR A 134 -8.61 5.32 20.97
N ALA A 135 -7.94 5.40 22.11
CA ALA A 135 -7.26 6.60 22.57
C ALA A 135 -6.06 6.93 21.68
N ALA A 136 -5.49 8.11 21.90
CA ALA A 136 -4.23 8.50 21.28
C ALA A 136 -3.13 7.46 21.56
N GLY A 137 -2.41 7.03 20.53
CA GLY A 137 -1.32 6.07 20.64
C GLY A 137 -1.75 4.59 20.66
N ASP A 138 -3.04 4.29 20.78
CA ASP A 138 -3.52 2.90 20.88
C ASP A 138 -3.16 2.06 19.65
N LYS A 139 -2.73 0.82 19.91
CA LYS A 139 -2.39 -0.17 18.89
C LYS A 139 -3.21 -1.43 19.09
N LYS A 140 -3.63 -2.04 17.98
CA LYS A 140 -4.18 -3.40 17.97
C LYS A 140 -3.46 -4.23 16.92
N SER A 141 -2.72 -5.23 17.38
CA SER A 141 -2.01 -6.19 16.52
C SER A 141 -2.96 -7.21 15.89
N SER A 142 -4.19 -7.33 16.39
CA SER A 142 -5.24 -8.14 15.78
C SER A 142 -6.62 -7.57 16.10
N LEU A 143 -7.45 -7.42 15.07
CA LEU A 143 -8.86 -7.07 15.18
C LEU A 143 -9.74 -8.32 15.21
N THR A 144 -10.83 -8.27 15.97
CA THR A 144 -11.87 -9.29 15.93
C THR A 144 -12.57 -9.28 14.56
N VAL A 145 -13.09 -10.44 14.13
CA VAL A 145 -13.62 -10.65 12.76
C VAL A 145 -14.64 -9.58 12.34
N GLY A 146 -15.52 -9.15 13.24
CA GLY A 146 -16.53 -8.11 12.96
C GLY A 146 -15.96 -6.72 12.65
N TYR A 147 -14.67 -6.49 12.94
CA TYR A 147 -13.96 -5.24 12.66
C TYR A 147 -12.91 -5.39 11.55
N GLN A 148 -12.76 -6.58 10.94
CA GLN A 148 -11.73 -6.79 9.92
C GLN A 148 -12.07 -6.18 8.54
N GLN A 149 -13.32 -5.79 8.34
CA GLN A 149 -13.77 -4.99 7.20
C GLN A 149 -14.55 -3.79 7.74
N PRO A 150 -13.88 -2.85 8.42
CA PRO A 150 -14.57 -1.76 9.09
C PRO A 150 -15.27 -0.88 8.04
N ALA A 151 -16.49 -0.41 8.33
CA ALA A 151 -17.20 0.46 7.39
C ALA A 151 -16.58 1.87 7.30
N LYS A 152 -16.07 2.37 8.44
CA LYS A 152 -15.51 3.72 8.56
C LYS A 152 -14.68 3.86 9.83
N VAL A 153 -13.84 4.88 9.84
CA VAL A 153 -13.17 5.40 11.04
C VAL A 153 -13.52 6.88 11.21
N GLN A 154 -13.92 7.24 12.43
CA GLN A 154 -14.09 8.63 12.82
C GLN A 154 -12.82 9.10 13.53
N LEU A 155 -12.18 10.12 12.99
CA LEU A 155 -10.99 10.74 13.55
C LEU A 155 -11.43 11.91 14.43
N SER A 156 -11.44 11.72 15.75
CA SER A 156 -11.88 12.74 16.70
C SER A 156 -10.97 13.97 16.67
N ALA A 157 -11.54 15.13 17.01
CA ALA A 157 -10.76 16.36 17.25
C ALA A 157 -10.16 16.41 18.67
N GLY A 158 -10.71 15.64 19.61
CA GLY A 158 -10.22 15.50 20.98
C GLY A 158 -9.60 14.12 21.26
N ALA A 159 -8.90 14.02 22.40
CA ALA A 159 -8.25 12.78 22.84
C ALA A 159 -9.19 11.79 23.56
N SER A 160 -10.42 12.21 23.85
CA SER A 160 -11.36 11.42 24.66
C SER A 160 -12.08 10.35 23.86
N CYS A 161 -12.20 9.19 24.50
CA CYS A 161 -13.17 8.14 24.23
C CYS A 161 -14.27 8.22 25.31
#